data_AF-A0A3N5VHH4-F1
#
_entry.id   AF-A0A3N5VHH4-F1
#
_cell.length_a   1.000
_cell.length_b   1.000
_cell.length_c   1.000
_cell.angle_alpha   90.00
_cell.angle_beta   90.00
_cell.angle_gamma   90.00
#
_symmetry.space_group_name_H-M   'P 1'
#
loop_
_entity.id
_entity.type
_entity.pdbx_description
1 polymer ?
#
loop_
_entity_poly.entity_id
_entity_poly.type
_entity_poly.pdbx_seq_one_letter_code
_entity_poly.pdbx_strand_id
1 'polypeptide(L)' 'MRREKSGLTIIEILVVVGIIAILVGILVPALTMVQKTAKGVKQRAQFTAIDLGLAAFRNDYGEYPPSNWWDSLVPNT' A
#
# COMPACT_ATOMS: atom_id res chain seq x y z
N MET A 1 -11.24 -42.53 -36.67
CA MET A 1 -10.18 -41.57 -36.30
C MET A 1 -9.98 -41.65 -34.79
N ARG A 2 -8.93 -42.35 -34.32
CA ARG A 2 -8.62 -42.40 -32.88
C ARG A 2 -8.03 -41.05 -32.48
N ARG A 3 -8.71 -40.32 -31.60
CA ARG A 3 -8.11 -39.17 -30.90
C ARG A 3 -7.05 -39.72 -29.96
N GLU A 4 -5.78 -39.44 -30.23
CA GLU A 4 -4.73 -39.69 -29.26
C GLU A 4 -4.99 -38.80 -28.04
N LYS A 5 -5.22 -39.42 -26.89
CA LYS A 5 -5.31 -38.70 -25.63
C LYS A 5 -3.88 -38.46 -25.16
N SER A 6 -3.36 -37.26 -25.41
CA SER A 6 -2.09 -36.82 -24.81
C SER A 6 -2.32 -36.60 -23.32
N GLY A 7 -1.67 -37.41 -22.48
CA GLY A 7 -1.62 -37.21 -21.03
C GLY A 7 -0.39 -36.39 -20.65
N LEU A 8 -0.53 -35.51 -19.66
CA LEU A 8 0.61 -34.80 -19.07
C LEU A 8 1.50 -35.79 -18.34
N THR A 9 2.80 -35.72 -18.63
CA THR A 9 3.81 -36.48 -17.91
C THR A 9 4.08 -35.81 -16.56
N ILE A 10 4.48 -36.61 -15.56
CA ILE A 10 4.88 -36.09 -14.24
C ILE A 10 6.05 -35.10 -14.39
N ILE A 11 6.95 -35.33 -15.34
CA ILE A 11 8.12 -34.46 -15.56
C ILE A 11 7.72 -33.07 -16.08
N GLU A 12 6.70 -32.98 -16.94
CA GLU A 12 6.18 -31.68 -17.41
C GLU A 12 5.58 -30.88 -16.25
N ILE A 13 4.79 -31.51 -15.38
CA ILE A 13 4.24 -30.84 -14.19
C ILE A 13 5.36 -30.39 -13.25
N LEU A 14 6.37 -31.22 -13.04
CA LEU A 14 7.49 -30.93 -12.15
C LEU A 14 8.30 -29.71 -12.62
N VAL A 15 8.63 -29.66 -13.91
CA VAL A 15 9.36 -28.52 -14.50
C VAL A 15 8.55 -27.23 -14.38
N VAL A 16 7.24 -27.29 -14.64
CA VAL A 16 6.36 -26.10 -14.55
C VAL A 16 6.31 -25.55 -13.13
N VAL A 17 6.10 -26.41 -12.12
CA VAL A 17 6.07 -25.96 -10.72
C VAL A 17 7.43 -25.44 -10.28
N GLY A 18 8.53 -26.03 -10.76
CA GLY A 18 9.88 -25.52 -10.52
C GLY A 18 10.09 -24.10 -11.05
N ILE A 19 9.65 -23.82 -12.28
CA ILE A 19 9.72 -22.47 -12.86
C ILE A 19 8.84 -21.49 -12.06
N ILE A 20 7.61 -21.87 -11.71
CA ILE A 20 6.71 -21.02 -10.90
C ILE A 20 7.34 -20.70 -9.54
N ALA A 21 7.95 -21.68 -8.87
CA ALA A 21 8.60 -21.48 -7.58
C ALA A 21 9.75 -20.46 -7.66
N ILE A 22 10.56 -20.50 -8.72
CA ILE A 22 11.63 -19.52 -8.96
C ILE A 22 11.04 -18.12 -9.17
N LEU A 23 10.02 -17.99 -10.02
CA LEU A 23 9.37 -16.71 -10.30
C LEU A 23 8.74 -16.10 -9.03
N VAL A 24 8.00 -16.90 -8.26
CA VAL A 24 7.37 -16.45 -7.00
C VAL A 24 8.43 -16.14 -5.95
N GLY A 25 9.50 -16.92 -5.87
CA GLY A 25 10.62 -16.70 -4.95
C GLY A 25 11.28 -15.33 -5.13
N ILE A 26 11.36 -14.82 -6.36
CA ILE A 26 11.87 -13.48 -6.66
C ILE A 26 10.78 -12.41 -6.45
N LEU A 27 9.52 -12.74 -6.71
CA LEU A 27 8.40 -11.79 -6.64
C LEU A 27 8.06 -11.35 -5.22
N VAL A 28 8.09 -12.27 -4.24
CA VAL A 28 7.72 -11.99 -2.84
C VAL A 28 8.57 -10.87 -2.21
N PRO A 29 9.92 -10.90 -2.24
CA PRO A 29 10.72 -9.83 -1.66
C PRO A 29 10.53 -8.51 -2.41
N ALA A 30 10.41 -8.54 -3.75
CA ALA A 30 10.12 -7.34 -4.54
C ALA A 30 8.81 -6.66 -4.10
N LEU A 31 7.75 -7.44 -3.88
CA LEU A 31 6.45 -6.93 -3.44
C LEU A 31 6.51 -6.27 -2.07
N THR A 32 7.25 -6.84 -1.10
CA THR A 32 7.36 -6.25 0.25
C THR A 32 8.05 -4.88 0.24
N MET A 33 9.08 -4.70 -0.58
CA MET A 33 9.76 -3.40 -0.76
C MET A 33 8.82 -2.34 -1.36
N VAL A 34 8.01 -2.72 -2.36
CA VAL A 34 7.02 -1.83 -2.98
C VAL A 34 5.97 -1.41 -1.95
N GLN A 35 5.44 -2.34 -1.14
CA GLN A 35 4.46 -2.01 -0.11
C GLN A 35 5.00 -1.03 0.93
N LYS A 36 6.25 -1.19 1.37
CA LYS A 36 6.89 -0.26 2.31
C LYS A 36 7.00 1.15 1.72
N THR A 37 7.41 1.24 0.46
CA THR A 37 7.50 2.51 -0.27
C THR A 37 6.11 3.15 -0.46
N ALA A 38 5.11 2.37 -0.85
CA ALA A 38 3.74 2.83 -1.02
C ALA A 38 3.14 3.39 0.28
N LYS A 39 3.41 2.76 1.43
CA LYS A 39 3.00 3.29 2.74
C LYS A 39 3.62 4.66 3.01
N GLY A 40 4.92 4.84 2.72
CA GLY A 40 5.59 6.14 2.88
C GLY A 40 5.04 7.22 1.95
N VAL A 41 4.79 6.88 0.68
CA VAL A 41 4.17 7.80 -0.29
C VAL A 41 2.76 8.20 0.18
N LYS A 42 1.96 7.25 0.63
CA LYS A 42 0.61 7.51 1.17
C LYS A 42 0.67 8.46 2.36
N GLN A 43 1.57 8.24 3.32
CA GLN A 43 1.74 9.11 4.48
C GLN A 43 2.11 10.54 4.06
N ARG A 44 3.05 10.70 3.13
CA ARG A 44 3.44 12.02 2.60
C ARG A 44 2.27 12.74 1.92
N ALA A 45 1.47 12.03 1.14
CA ALA A 45 0.28 12.59 0.51
C ALA A 45 -0.77 13.05 1.54
N GLN A 46 -0.96 12.27 2.61
CA GLN A 46 -1.85 12.65 3.72
C GLN A 46 -1.38 13.92 4.43
N PHE A 47 -0.08 14.04 4.76
CA PHE A 47 0.45 15.26 5.36
C PHE A 47 0.34 16.46 4.43
N THR A 48 0.65 16.29 3.14
CA THR A 48 0.50 17.35 2.14
C THR A 48 -0.95 17.84 2.06
N ALA A 49 -1.93 16.92 2.14
CA ALA A 49 -3.34 17.29 2.15
C ALA A 49 -3.76 18.04 3.42
N ILE A 50 -3.22 17.65 4.58
CA ILE A 50 -3.45 18.37 5.85
C ILE A 50 -2.83 19.78 5.78
N ASP A 51 -1.57 19.89 5.33
CA ASP A 51 -0.87 21.17 5.20
C ASP A 51 -1.62 22.12 4.26
N LEU A 52 -2.12 21.59 3.13
CA LEU A 52 -2.95 22.36 2.20
C LEU A 52 -4.24 22.86 2.87
N GLY A 53 -4.91 22.02 3.65
CA GLY A 53 -6.11 22.40 4.40
C GLY A 53 -5.82 23.47 5.46
N LEU A 54 -4.70 23.36 6.18
CA LEU A 54 -4.26 24.36 7.15
C LEU A 54 -3.89 25.68 6.48
N ALA A 55 -3.20 25.64 5.34
CA ALA A 55 -2.86 26.83 4.57
C ALA A 55 -4.10 27.53 4.03
N ALA A 56 -5.09 26.77 3.55
CA ALA A 56 -6.39 27.31 3.12
C ALA A 56 -7.14 27.97 4.28
N PHE A 57 -7.24 27.30 5.44
CA PHE A 57 -7.87 27.87 6.63
C PHE A 57 -7.18 29.17 7.07
N ARG A 58 -5.85 29.19 7.11
CA ARG A 58 -5.09 30.40 7.44
C ARG A 58 -5.33 31.54 6.44
N ASN A 59 -5.52 31.23 5.16
CA ASN A 59 -5.84 32.24 4.15
C ASN A 59 -7.21 32.88 4.44
N ASP A 60 -8.21 32.06 4.77
CA ASP A 60 -9.58 32.51 5.00
C ASP A 60 -9.74 33.25 6.35
N TYR A 61 -9.10 32.77 7.41
CA TYR A 61 -9.31 33.25 8.78
C TYR A 61 -8.12 33.99 9.39
N GLY A 62 -6.99 34.09 8.68
CA GLY A 62 -5.78 34.80 9.12
C GLY A 62 -4.90 34.05 10.14
N GLU A 63 -5.44 33.04 10.82
CA GLU A 63 -4.77 32.23 11.83
C GLU A 63 -4.96 30.73 11.58
N TYR A 64 -4.15 29.88 12.22
CA TYR A 64 -4.33 28.42 12.15
C TYR A 64 -5.48 27.96 13.08
N PRO A 65 -6.10 26.80 12.81
CA PRO A 65 -7.13 26.25 13.70
C PRO A 65 -6.60 26.08 15.14
N PRO A 66 -7.42 26.34 16.16
CA PRO A 66 -7.05 26.08 17.56
C PRO A 66 -6.68 24.60 17.76
N SER A 67 -5.66 24.32 18.56
CA SER A 67 -5.28 22.93 18.92
C SER A 67 -5.87 22.46 20.26
N ASN A 68 -6.47 23.37 21.01
CA ASN A 68 -6.95 23.18 22.39
C ASN A 68 -8.48 22.93 22.47
N TRP A 69 -9.11 22.51 21.37
CA TRP A 69 -10.56 22.26 21.36
C TRP A 69 -10.97 21.23 22.43
N TRP A 70 -10.15 20.21 22.68
CA TRP A 70 -10.44 19.21 23.72
C TRP A 70 -10.38 19.79 25.14
N ASP A 71 -9.37 20.62 25.42
CA ASP A 71 -9.18 21.27 26.72
C ASP A 71 -10.33 22.24 27.04
N SER A 72 -10.97 22.81 26.02
CA SER A 72 -12.13 23.69 26.19
C SER A 72 -13.45 22.96 26.51
N LEU A 73 -13.52 21.64 26.28
CA LEU A 73 -14.73 20.83 26.46
C LEU A 73 -14.73 19.98 27.73
N VAL A 74 -13.56 19.80 28.35
CA VAL A 74 -13.40 19.03 29.59
C VAL A 74 -12.84 19.96 30.66
N PRO A 75 -13.67 20.63 31.46
CA PRO A 75 -13.19 21.45 32.56
C PRO A 75 -12.68 20.50 33.66
N ASN A 76 -11.37 20.24 33.69
CA ASN A 76 -10.50 20.00 34.88
C ASN A 76 -9.22 19.20 34.53
N THR A 77 -8.41 19.68 33.58
CA THR A 77 -6.97 19.36 33.47
C THR A 77 -6.17 20.65 33.41
#